data_AF-A0A7W0L8U3-F1
#
_entry.id   AF-A0A7W0L8U3-F1
#
_cell.length_a   1.000
_cell.length_b   1.000
_cell.length_c   1.000
_cell.angle_alpha   90.00
_cell.angle_beta   90.00
_cell.angle_gamma   90.00
#
_symmetry.space_group_name_H-M   'P 1'
#
loop_
_entity.id
_entity.type
_entity.pdbx_description
1 polymer ?
#
loop_
_entity_poly.entity_id
_entity_poly.type
_entity_poly.pdbx_seq_one_letter_code
_entity_poly.pdbx_strand_id
1 'polypeptide(L)'
;MEFSVWAPRATTSVEIVAAGRRTSLTLGERDRWSADVPALVAGADYSLSIDGGPARPDPRSAHQPAGVDGPSRVVDHDAYEWTDPDWGGIELARSVLYELHVGTFSEAGTFRGVIDHLDHLVSLGVDAIELMPVVEFSGARGWGYDCVDLWAPHSAYGGPDGLKGLINACHARGLGVVLDVVYNHLGPAGNFLADFGPYFDDRHHTNWGQGINVDGPGSDEVRAFIVGNALMWLRDYHVDGLRLDAVHAIVDESAIHILEQMSVAVQRLSAARGVPLWLIAESDLNAPRFVRSPREGGYGLAASWADEWHHALHAVLTGETDGYYSDFGSIEQLAKALRQAWVYDGGYSVHRERSHGRPPTGLSGEQFVVAAQNHDQIGNRAAGDRLGALTSVGRCKIAAALLLTGPFVPLLFQGQEWAASTPFQYFTDHQDPELGRAVSEGRTNEFAYFGWRPEDVPDPQDPATFERSRLRWDELYGSDHAAMLDWYRSLIALRRHHPGLGCGPLDDVSVDFETDQQWLVIRRAIAGVAVGINLGESRVLRLAGDVLLSSTPAPENIGGGFLVLPPDSVVIVSF
;
A
#
# COMPACT_ATOMS: atom_id res chain seq x y z
N MET A 1 35.31 7.35 2.43
CA MET A 1 33.99 6.71 2.55
C MET A 1 34.26 5.34 3.11
N GLU A 2 33.67 5.05 4.26
CA GLU A 2 33.78 3.75 4.90
C GLU A 2 32.76 2.81 4.27
N PHE A 3 33.22 1.66 3.80
CA PHE A 3 32.37 0.55 3.40
C PHE A 3 32.31 -0.45 4.54
N SER A 4 31.11 -0.97 4.85
CA SER A 4 30.97 -2.01 5.87
C SER A 4 29.95 -3.05 5.44
N VAL A 5 30.23 -4.32 5.70
CA VAL A 5 29.29 -5.42 5.47
C VAL A 5 29.35 -6.41 6.62
N TRP A 6 28.17 -6.93 7.00
CA TRP A 6 28.07 -8.01 7.97
C TRP A 6 28.19 -9.35 7.24
N ALA A 7 29.23 -10.11 7.56
CA ALA A 7 29.52 -11.39 6.92
C ALA A 7 30.06 -12.39 7.96
N PRO A 8 29.22 -12.90 8.88
CA PRO A 8 29.65 -13.69 10.03
C PRO A 8 30.18 -15.08 9.71
N ARG A 9 29.93 -15.57 8.48
CA ARG A 9 30.43 -16.86 8.02
C ARG A 9 31.70 -16.76 7.18
N ALA A 10 32.20 -15.54 6.91
CA ALA A 10 33.44 -15.34 6.18
C ALA A 10 34.63 -15.83 7.01
N THR A 11 35.47 -16.67 6.42
CA THR A 11 36.58 -17.35 7.10
C THR A 11 37.96 -16.86 6.67
N THR A 12 38.07 -16.36 5.44
CA THR A 12 39.34 -16.06 4.77
C THR A 12 39.46 -14.57 4.47
N SER A 13 38.49 -13.99 3.76
CA SER A 13 38.56 -12.59 3.33
C SER A 13 37.20 -12.06 2.87
N VAL A 14 36.94 -10.79 3.13
CA VAL A 14 35.92 -10.03 2.41
C VAL A 14 36.63 -8.96 1.59
N GLU A 15 36.23 -8.79 0.33
CA GLU A 15 36.87 -7.86 -0.60
C GLU A 15 35.84 -7.00 -1.34
N ILE A 16 36.16 -5.71 -1.56
CA ILE A 16 35.47 -4.89 -2.55
C ILE A 16 36.11 -5.10 -3.91
N VAL A 17 35.30 -5.44 -4.90
CA VAL A 17 35.68 -5.60 -6.30
C VAL A 17 35.18 -4.38 -7.08
N ALA A 18 36.08 -3.56 -7.60
CA ALA A 18 35.72 -2.38 -8.37
C ALA A 18 36.80 -2.06 -9.42
N ALA A 19 36.38 -1.74 -10.66
CA ALA A 19 37.27 -1.42 -11.77
C ALA A 19 38.46 -2.40 -11.94
N GLY A 20 38.22 -3.70 -11.77
CA GLY A 20 39.23 -4.76 -11.88
C GLY A 20 40.22 -4.86 -10.71
N ARG A 21 40.03 -4.07 -9.64
CA ARG A 21 40.82 -4.12 -8.40
C ARG A 21 40.02 -4.78 -7.29
N ARG A 22 40.74 -5.52 -6.42
CA ARG A 22 40.21 -6.09 -5.20
C ARG A 22 40.84 -5.39 -4.00
N THR A 23 40.01 -4.89 -3.08
CA THR A 23 40.45 -4.23 -1.85
C THR A 23 39.93 -5.02 -0.66
N SER A 24 40.81 -5.61 0.14
CA SER A 24 40.40 -6.41 1.30
C SER A 24 39.86 -5.52 2.42
N LEU A 25 38.77 -5.96 3.05
CA LEU A 25 38.21 -5.37 4.25
C LEU A 25 38.87 -5.97 5.49
N THR A 26 38.84 -5.23 6.59
CA THR A 26 39.33 -5.70 7.89
C THR A 26 38.15 -6.14 8.75
N LEU A 27 38.28 -7.30 9.38
CA LEU A 27 37.30 -7.78 10.35
C LEU A 27 37.35 -6.91 11.63
N GLY A 28 36.23 -6.28 11.95
CA GLY A 28 35.99 -5.51 13.17
C GLY A 28 35.18 -6.29 14.21
N GLU A 29 34.52 -5.55 15.10
CA GLU A 29 33.64 -6.14 16.11
C GLU A 29 32.34 -6.68 15.49
N ARG A 30 31.74 -7.68 16.14
CA ARG A 30 30.44 -8.28 15.77
C ARG A 30 30.38 -8.71 14.29
N ASP A 31 31.47 -9.32 13.84
CA ASP A 31 31.56 -9.94 12.51
C ASP A 31 31.32 -8.98 11.33
N ARG A 32 31.60 -7.69 11.55
CA ARG A 32 31.50 -6.65 10.54
C ARG A 32 32.86 -6.42 9.90
N TRP A 33 32.89 -6.49 8.58
CA TRP A 33 34.07 -6.21 7.78
C TRP A 33 33.98 -4.77 7.28
N SER A 34 35.04 -3.97 7.41
CA SER A 34 35.06 -2.61 6.88
C SER A 34 36.40 -2.17 6.31
N ALA A 35 36.35 -1.16 5.44
CA ALA A 35 37.53 -0.46 4.93
C ALA A 35 37.15 0.96 4.47
N ASP A 36 38.07 1.89 4.65
CA ASP A 36 38.07 3.15 3.91
C ASP A 36 38.58 2.89 2.49
N VAL A 37 37.76 3.21 1.49
CA VAL A 37 38.16 3.10 0.08
C VAL A 37 37.98 4.45 -0.61
N PRO A 38 38.92 5.42 -0.43
CA PRO A 38 38.79 6.78 -0.97
C PRO A 38 38.64 6.86 -2.50
N ALA A 39 39.04 5.82 -3.22
CA ALA A 39 38.92 5.74 -4.67
C ALA A 39 37.47 5.49 -5.16
N LEU A 40 36.58 5.00 -4.28
CA LEU A 40 35.17 4.81 -4.58
C LEU A 40 34.39 6.04 -4.10
N VAL A 41 34.03 6.87 -5.08
CA VAL A 41 33.22 8.08 -4.90
C VAL A 41 31.84 7.85 -5.53
N ALA A 42 30.91 8.78 -5.31
CA ALA A 42 29.58 8.75 -5.93
C ALA A 42 29.66 8.43 -7.44
N GLY A 43 28.82 7.49 -7.88
CA GLY A 43 28.79 7.00 -9.26
C GLY A 43 29.74 5.83 -9.56
N ALA A 44 30.63 5.46 -8.64
CA ALA A 44 31.51 4.29 -8.83
C ALA A 44 30.74 2.98 -8.63
N ASP A 45 30.95 2.03 -9.54
CA ASP A 45 30.40 0.68 -9.47
C ASP A 45 31.32 -0.26 -8.67
N TYR A 46 30.73 -1.06 -7.80
CA TYR A 46 31.43 -2.01 -6.95
C TYR A 46 30.59 -3.26 -6.66
N SER A 47 31.27 -4.32 -6.22
CA SER A 47 30.67 -5.55 -5.72
C SER A 47 31.44 -6.05 -4.52
N LEU A 48 30.87 -6.98 -3.76
CA LEU A 48 31.51 -7.64 -2.63
C LEU A 48 31.82 -9.10 -2.97
N SER A 49 32.98 -9.59 -2.54
CA SER A 49 33.41 -10.97 -2.72
C SER A 49 33.77 -11.56 -1.35
N ILE A 50 33.14 -12.66 -0.99
CA ILE A 50 33.37 -13.38 0.27
C ILE A 50 34.19 -14.62 -0.01
N ASP A 51 35.31 -14.80 0.72
CA ASP A 51 36.19 -15.96 0.67
C ASP A 51 36.64 -16.36 -0.75
N GLY A 52 36.87 -15.35 -1.61
CA GLY A 52 37.26 -15.56 -3.02
C GLY A 52 36.13 -16.05 -3.93
N GLY A 53 34.89 -16.09 -3.44
CA GLY A 53 33.70 -16.45 -4.19
C GLY A 53 33.31 -15.45 -5.28
N PRO A 54 32.14 -15.65 -5.90
CA PRO A 54 31.60 -14.73 -6.90
C PRO A 54 31.43 -13.31 -6.34
N ALA A 55 31.59 -12.32 -7.21
CA ALA A 55 31.25 -10.94 -6.88
C ALA A 55 29.72 -10.82 -6.80
N ARG A 56 29.22 -10.26 -5.70
CA ARG A 56 27.80 -10.04 -5.39
C ARG A 56 27.51 -8.56 -5.21
N PRO A 57 26.27 -8.11 -5.48
CA PRO A 57 25.85 -6.78 -5.05
C PRO A 57 25.91 -6.66 -3.53
N ASP A 58 26.00 -5.42 -3.06
CA ASP A 58 25.98 -5.09 -1.64
C ASP A 58 24.56 -5.32 -1.06
N PRO A 59 24.41 -6.04 0.07
CA PRO A 59 23.15 -6.14 0.80
C PRO A 59 22.48 -4.79 1.09
N ARG A 60 23.28 -3.72 1.23
CA ARG A 60 22.84 -2.34 1.44
C ARG A 60 23.08 -1.47 0.20
N SER A 61 23.02 -2.06 -0.99
CA SER A 61 23.17 -1.33 -2.25
C SER A 61 22.21 -0.15 -2.30
N ALA A 62 22.74 1.04 -2.52
CA ALA A 62 21.92 2.24 -2.67
C ALA A 62 21.35 2.38 -4.10
N HIS A 63 21.90 1.64 -5.07
CA HIS A 63 21.50 1.70 -6.48
C HIS A 63 22.07 0.51 -7.27
N GLN A 64 21.24 -0.11 -8.11
CA GLN A 64 21.57 -1.30 -8.91
C GLN A 64 21.40 -1.02 -10.42
N PRO A 65 22.23 -0.13 -11.01
CA PRO A 65 22.02 0.39 -12.37
C PRO A 65 22.11 -0.67 -13.49
N ALA A 66 22.67 -1.84 -13.18
CA ALA A 66 22.82 -2.97 -14.09
C ALA A 66 21.94 -4.17 -13.71
N GLY A 67 20.87 -3.93 -12.94
CA GLY A 67 19.95 -4.95 -12.43
C GLY A 67 20.47 -5.65 -11.17
N VAL A 68 19.62 -6.52 -10.61
CA VAL A 68 19.83 -7.19 -9.31
C VAL A 68 21.07 -8.07 -9.23
N ASP A 69 21.58 -8.59 -10.35
CA ASP A 69 22.83 -9.38 -10.39
C ASP A 69 24.07 -8.52 -10.63
N GLY A 70 23.88 -7.25 -10.97
CA GLY A 70 24.91 -6.30 -11.36
C GLY A 70 25.68 -5.71 -10.17
N PRO A 71 26.74 -4.94 -10.46
CA PRO A 71 27.44 -4.19 -9.43
C PRO A 71 26.55 -3.09 -8.84
N SER A 72 26.70 -2.90 -7.54
CA SER A 72 26.12 -1.78 -6.79
C SER A 72 26.83 -0.49 -7.13
N ARG A 73 26.11 0.64 -7.06
CA ARG A 73 26.68 1.96 -7.31
C ARG A 73 26.65 2.81 -6.05
N VAL A 74 27.78 3.47 -5.77
CA VAL A 74 27.90 4.43 -4.67
C VAL A 74 26.97 5.62 -4.93
N VAL A 75 26.13 5.94 -3.96
CA VAL A 75 25.24 7.11 -3.96
C VAL A 75 25.69 8.05 -2.84
N ASP A 76 25.84 9.33 -3.17
CA ASP A 76 25.98 10.38 -2.17
C ASP A 76 24.60 11.01 -1.94
N HIS A 77 24.01 10.78 -0.77
CA HIS A 77 22.66 11.27 -0.49
C HIS A 77 22.62 12.80 -0.37
N ASP A 78 23.70 13.42 0.08
CA ASP A 78 23.82 14.86 0.32
C ASP A 78 24.03 15.66 -0.98
N ALA A 79 24.36 14.97 -2.09
CA ALA A 79 24.52 15.60 -3.40
C ALA A 79 23.20 16.07 -4.03
N TYR A 80 22.05 15.55 -3.57
CA TYR A 80 20.74 15.96 -4.06
C TYR A 80 20.27 17.25 -3.35
N GLU A 81 20.00 18.29 -4.12
CA GLU A 81 19.55 19.59 -3.60
C GLU A 81 18.03 19.61 -3.35
N TRP A 82 17.63 19.32 -2.12
CA TRP A 82 16.23 19.43 -1.69
C TRP A 82 15.72 20.88 -1.67
N THR A 83 14.45 21.08 -2.04
CA THR A 83 13.78 22.39 -2.01
C THR A 83 12.60 22.43 -1.03
N ASP A 84 12.58 21.50 -0.08
CA ASP A 84 11.50 21.29 0.90
C ASP A 84 11.87 21.64 2.36
N PRO A 85 12.75 22.61 2.67
CA PRO A 85 13.17 22.87 4.06
C PRO A 85 12.01 23.32 4.97
N ASP A 86 10.94 23.87 4.39
CA ASP A 86 9.72 24.31 5.08
C ASP A 86 8.62 23.24 5.09
N TRP A 87 8.89 22.03 4.58
CA TRP A 87 7.94 20.93 4.60
C TRP A 87 7.67 20.47 6.04
N GLY A 88 6.42 20.63 6.47
CA GLY A 88 5.98 20.30 7.83
C GLY A 88 5.48 18.86 8.00
N GLY A 89 5.49 18.04 6.95
CA GLY A 89 4.87 16.71 6.92
C GLY A 89 3.33 16.77 6.84
N ILE A 90 2.73 15.57 6.83
CA ILE A 90 1.28 15.37 6.79
C ILE A 90 0.77 14.49 7.93
N GLU A 91 -0.40 14.84 8.46
CA GLU A 91 -1.09 14.04 9.48
C GLU A 91 -1.95 12.96 8.81
N LEU A 92 -1.70 11.68 9.12
CA LEU A 92 -2.45 10.57 8.54
C LEU A 92 -3.95 10.65 8.84
N ALA A 93 -4.33 11.09 10.05
CA ALA A 93 -5.67 10.91 10.59
C ALA A 93 -6.80 11.56 9.79
N ARG A 94 -6.51 12.55 8.94
CA ARG A 94 -7.50 13.22 8.08
C ARG A 94 -7.17 13.12 6.59
N SER A 95 -6.07 12.45 6.26
CA SER A 95 -5.56 12.38 4.90
C SER A 95 -6.47 11.53 4.00
N VAL A 96 -6.53 11.91 2.73
CA VAL A 96 -6.96 11.04 1.63
C VAL A 96 -5.70 10.54 0.92
N LEU A 97 -5.49 9.23 0.96
CA LEU A 97 -4.36 8.56 0.33
C LEU A 97 -4.70 8.18 -1.12
N TYR A 98 -3.70 8.19 -1.99
CA TYR A 98 -3.82 7.79 -3.39
C TYR A 98 -2.74 6.78 -3.76
N GLU A 99 -3.10 5.51 -3.80
CA GLU A 99 -2.22 4.42 -4.22
C GLU A 99 -1.95 4.49 -5.73
N LEU A 100 -0.67 4.46 -6.11
CA LEU A 100 -0.25 4.40 -7.51
C LEU A 100 0.95 3.49 -7.74
N HIS A 101 0.98 2.93 -8.94
CA HIS A 101 2.06 2.10 -9.46
C HIS A 101 2.86 2.90 -10.49
N VAL A 102 4.13 3.19 -10.19
CA VAL A 102 4.99 4.08 -11.00
C VAL A 102 5.05 3.64 -12.47
N GLY A 103 5.19 2.33 -12.73
CA GLY A 103 5.31 1.80 -14.09
C GLY A 103 4.05 1.94 -14.95
N THR A 104 2.86 2.01 -14.36
CA THR A 104 1.58 2.03 -15.11
C THR A 104 0.80 3.33 -14.96
N PHE A 105 1.22 4.20 -14.05
CA PHE A 105 0.55 5.48 -13.80
C PHE A 105 0.69 6.45 -14.98
N SER A 106 1.83 6.46 -15.68
CA SER A 106 2.10 7.41 -16.79
C SER A 106 2.63 6.70 -18.05
N GLU A 107 2.62 7.42 -19.18
CA GLU A 107 3.23 6.92 -20.44
C GLU A 107 4.76 6.73 -20.33
N ALA A 108 5.43 7.44 -19.42
CA ALA A 108 6.86 7.21 -19.19
C ALA A 108 7.13 6.00 -18.29
N GLY A 109 6.21 5.66 -17.38
CA GLY A 109 6.43 4.58 -16.40
C GLY A 109 7.59 4.84 -15.44
N THR A 110 7.84 6.11 -15.10
CA THR A 110 8.98 6.55 -14.27
C THR A 110 8.54 7.54 -13.21
N PHE A 111 9.38 7.78 -12.21
CA PHE A 111 9.17 8.83 -11.21
C PHE A 111 8.93 10.20 -11.85
N ARG A 112 9.67 10.52 -12.93
CA ARG A 112 9.50 11.79 -13.67
C ARG A 112 8.13 11.87 -14.34
N GLY A 113 7.62 10.76 -14.87
CA GLY A 113 6.29 10.69 -15.46
C GLY A 113 5.17 10.88 -14.44
N VAL A 114 5.35 10.44 -13.19
CA VAL A 114 4.40 10.75 -12.10
C VAL A 114 4.34 12.25 -11.83
N ILE A 115 5.49 12.95 -11.85
CA ILE A 115 5.56 14.40 -11.62
C ILE A 115 4.65 15.19 -12.57
N ASP A 116 4.54 14.75 -13.82
CA ASP A 116 3.76 15.43 -14.86
C ASP A 116 2.24 15.41 -14.58
N HIS A 117 1.78 14.57 -13.66
CA HIS A 117 0.37 14.45 -13.27
C HIS A 117 0.08 14.89 -11.82
N LEU A 118 1.05 15.43 -11.08
CA LEU A 118 0.82 15.86 -9.69
C LEU A 118 -0.23 16.98 -9.59
N ASP A 119 -0.31 17.87 -10.57
CA ASP A 119 -1.31 18.94 -10.59
C ASP A 119 -2.75 18.37 -10.65
N HIS A 120 -2.94 17.22 -11.29
CA HIS A 120 -4.21 16.50 -11.25
C HIS A 120 -4.53 16.01 -9.84
N LEU A 121 -3.56 15.39 -9.15
CA LEU A 121 -3.74 14.89 -7.78
C LEU A 121 -4.03 16.02 -6.78
N VAL A 122 -3.32 17.15 -6.89
CA VAL A 122 -3.62 18.37 -6.12
C VAL A 122 -5.05 18.85 -6.40
N SER A 123 -5.46 18.87 -7.68
CA SER A 123 -6.82 19.30 -8.07
C SER A 123 -7.91 18.33 -7.61
N LEU A 124 -7.60 17.04 -7.51
CA LEU A 124 -8.48 16.02 -6.96
C LEU A 124 -8.68 16.25 -5.45
N GLY A 125 -7.63 16.73 -4.78
CA GLY A 125 -7.62 17.08 -3.38
C GLY A 125 -7.13 15.96 -2.47
N VAL A 126 -6.33 15.01 -2.98
CA VAL A 126 -5.65 14.03 -2.12
C VAL A 126 -4.56 14.71 -1.30
N ASP A 127 -4.19 14.12 -0.16
CA ASP A 127 -3.19 14.69 0.76
C ASP A 127 -1.84 13.97 0.66
N ALA A 128 -1.85 12.69 0.27
CA ALA A 128 -0.65 11.90 0.07
C ALA A 128 -0.78 10.92 -1.10
N ILE A 129 0.32 10.65 -1.79
CA ILE A 129 0.43 9.48 -2.66
C ILE A 129 1.00 8.31 -1.87
N GLU A 130 0.47 7.12 -2.10
CA GLU A 130 1.04 5.86 -1.62
C GLU A 130 1.66 5.14 -2.82
N LEU A 131 2.99 5.10 -2.86
CA LEU A 131 3.71 4.38 -3.89
C LEU A 131 3.69 2.89 -3.56
N MET A 132 3.20 2.08 -4.49
CA MET A 132 3.51 0.63 -4.50
C MET A 132 5.04 0.42 -4.45
N PRO A 133 5.55 -0.76 -4.06
CA PRO A 133 6.96 -0.92 -3.74
C PRO A 133 7.84 -0.53 -4.93
N VAL A 134 8.76 0.41 -4.67
CA VAL A 134 9.71 0.92 -5.65
C VAL A 134 11.12 0.41 -5.42
N VAL A 135 11.25 -0.64 -4.61
CA VAL A 135 12.52 -1.32 -4.32
C VAL A 135 12.96 -2.11 -5.55
N GLU A 136 14.27 -2.22 -5.80
CA GLU A 136 14.81 -2.97 -6.93
C GLU A 136 14.38 -4.45 -6.90
N PHE A 137 13.92 -4.93 -8.06
CA PHE A 137 13.53 -6.31 -8.34
C PHE A 137 14.06 -6.73 -9.71
N SER A 138 13.96 -8.02 -10.04
CA SER A 138 14.43 -8.52 -11.33
C SER A 138 13.49 -8.10 -12.48
N GLY A 139 14.05 -7.48 -13.52
CA GLY A 139 13.32 -7.04 -14.71
C GLY A 139 13.03 -5.55 -14.73
N ALA A 140 12.22 -5.10 -15.68
CA ALA A 140 11.82 -3.70 -15.82
C ALA A 140 10.36 -3.43 -15.42
N ARG A 141 9.56 -4.48 -15.20
CA ARG A 141 8.13 -4.40 -14.92
C ARG A 141 7.75 -5.43 -13.86
N GLY A 142 7.04 -4.96 -12.85
CA GLY A 142 6.54 -5.78 -11.76
C GLY A 142 5.83 -4.87 -10.78
N TRP A 143 4.92 -5.42 -9.98
CA TRP A 143 4.22 -4.64 -8.96
C TRP A 143 5.15 -4.11 -7.85
N GLY A 144 6.30 -4.75 -7.67
CA GLY A 144 7.31 -4.36 -6.68
C GLY A 144 7.52 -5.37 -5.54
N TYR A 145 6.58 -6.30 -5.35
CA TYR A 145 6.64 -7.27 -4.23
C TYR A 145 7.75 -8.33 -4.38
N ASP A 146 8.29 -8.53 -5.59
CA ASP A 146 9.46 -9.40 -5.83
C ASP A 146 10.81 -8.71 -5.56
N CYS A 147 10.84 -7.72 -4.66
CA CYS A 147 12.04 -6.94 -4.39
C CYS A 147 13.13 -7.72 -3.64
N VAL A 148 14.39 -7.42 -3.94
CA VAL A 148 15.55 -8.12 -3.34
C VAL A 148 16.58 -7.17 -2.74
N ASP A 149 16.81 -6.01 -3.34
CA ASP A 149 17.77 -5.01 -2.84
C ASP A 149 17.05 -3.90 -2.09
N LEU A 150 16.64 -4.17 -0.85
CA LEU A 150 15.77 -3.30 -0.02
C LEU A 150 16.19 -1.83 0.04
N TRP A 151 17.47 -1.54 -0.14
CA TRP A 151 18.07 -0.20 0.00
C TRP A 151 18.14 0.59 -1.32
N ALA A 152 17.79 -0.02 -2.45
CA ALA A 152 17.89 0.57 -3.77
C ALA A 152 16.50 0.85 -4.36
N PRO A 153 16.19 2.10 -4.75
CA PRO A 153 15.07 2.38 -5.63
C PRO A 153 15.28 1.75 -7.01
N HIS A 154 14.21 1.22 -7.59
CA HIS A 154 14.21 0.48 -8.83
C HIS A 154 14.77 1.32 -9.98
N SER A 155 15.81 0.80 -10.62
CA SER A 155 16.58 1.54 -11.61
C SER A 155 15.75 1.89 -12.85
N ALA A 156 14.83 1.00 -13.27
CA ALA A 156 13.93 1.27 -14.40
C ALA A 156 12.95 2.44 -14.15
N TYR A 157 12.62 2.75 -12.90
CA TYR A 157 11.75 3.88 -12.56
C TYR A 157 12.48 5.23 -12.50
N GLY A 158 13.82 5.20 -12.48
CA GLY A 158 14.70 6.38 -12.43
C GLY A 158 15.71 6.37 -11.29
N GLY A 159 15.73 5.31 -10.47
CA GLY A 159 16.71 5.15 -9.38
C GLY A 159 16.62 6.24 -8.29
N PRO A 160 17.70 6.42 -7.50
CA PRO A 160 17.71 7.29 -6.32
C PRO A 160 17.28 8.73 -6.58
N ASP A 161 17.90 9.39 -7.54
CA ASP A 161 17.63 10.80 -7.82
C ASP A 161 16.25 11.00 -8.46
N GLY A 162 15.76 10.00 -9.21
CA GLY A 162 14.40 10.02 -9.73
C GLY A 162 13.35 10.01 -8.61
N LEU A 163 13.54 9.15 -7.60
CA LEU A 163 12.64 9.07 -6.44
C LEU A 163 12.71 10.36 -5.61
N LYS A 164 13.90 10.87 -5.30
CA LYS A 164 14.05 12.18 -4.62
C LYS A 164 13.39 13.31 -5.41
N GLY A 165 13.54 13.28 -6.74
CA GLY A 165 12.87 14.19 -7.68
C GLY A 165 11.35 14.21 -7.52
N LEU A 166 10.73 13.04 -7.45
CA LEU A 166 9.29 12.90 -7.25
C LEU A 166 8.86 13.42 -5.88
N ILE A 167 9.54 12.99 -4.81
CA ILE A 167 9.18 13.37 -3.43
C ILE A 167 9.30 14.89 -3.25
N ASN A 168 10.41 15.48 -3.71
CA ASN A 168 10.60 16.93 -3.67
C ASN A 168 9.51 17.69 -4.45
N ALA A 169 9.08 17.17 -5.60
CA ALA A 169 7.99 17.75 -6.39
C ALA A 169 6.61 17.60 -5.73
N CYS A 170 6.38 16.55 -4.94
CA CYS A 170 5.19 16.34 -4.12
C CYS A 170 5.16 17.35 -2.97
N HIS A 171 6.25 17.47 -2.20
CA HIS A 171 6.34 18.41 -1.08
C HIS A 171 6.15 19.87 -1.54
N ALA A 172 6.74 20.25 -2.67
CA ALA A 172 6.55 21.57 -3.27
C ALA A 172 5.08 21.89 -3.64
N ARG A 173 4.23 20.86 -3.76
CA ARG A 173 2.79 20.94 -4.06
C ARG A 173 1.88 20.69 -2.86
N GLY A 174 2.45 20.47 -1.67
CA GLY A 174 1.65 20.16 -0.49
C GLY A 174 1.20 18.70 -0.39
N LEU A 175 1.79 17.79 -1.17
CA LEU A 175 1.46 16.37 -1.17
C LEU A 175 2.52 15.59 -0.38
N GLY A 176 2.09 14.76 0.56
CA GLY A 176 2.98 13.80 1.20
C GLY A 176 3.21 12.56 0.35
N VAL A 177 4.23 11.78 0.71
CA VAL A 177 4.57 10.52 0.05
C VAL A 177 4.64 9.41 1.10
N VAL A 178 3.92 8.34 0.84
CA VAL A 178 3.94 7.08 1.58
C VAL A 178 4.61 6.04 0.69
N LEU A 179 5.49 5.22 1.25
CA LEU A 179 6.12 4.14 0.51
C LEU A 179 5.68 2.78 1.07
N ASP A 180 5.17 1.92 0.18
CA ASP A 180 4.96 0.51 0.46
C ASP A 180 6.32 -0.22 0.53
N VAL A 181 6.57 -0.92 1.64
CA VAL A 181 7.81 -1.65 1.91
C VAL A 181 7.54 -3.08 2.34
N VAL A 182 8.34 -4.00 1.80
CA VAL A 182 8.21 -5.44 2.02
C VAL A 182 9.29 -5.91 2.97
N TYR A 183 8.90 -6.33 4.18
CA TYR A 183 9.81 -6.84 5.22
C TYR A 183 9.50 -8.27 5.66
N ASN A 184 8.50 -8.91 5.04
CA ASN A 184 8.07 -10.26 5.39
C ASN A 184 8.75 -11.34 4.50
N HIS A 185 9.20 -11.00 3.30
CA HIS A 185 9.92 -11.88 2.38
C HIS A 185 10.85 -11.06 1.46
N LEU A 186 11.57 -11.76 0.57
CA LEU A 186 12.28 -11.17 -0.57
C LEU A 186 11.97 -11.97 -1.83
N GLY A 187 12.10 -11.31 -2.97
CA GLY A 187 11.85 -11.89 -4.28
C GLY A 187 12.75 -13.08 -4.62
N PRO A 188 12.31 -13.93 -5.57
CA PRO A 188 12.98 -15.19 -5.92
C PRO A 188 14.25 -15.03 -6.76
N ALA A 189 14.48 -13.87 -7.39
CA ALA A 189 15.60 -13.64 -8.31
C ALA A 189 16.47 -12.46 -7.88
N GLY A 190 17.78 -12.69 -7.74
CA GLY A 190 18.76 -11.66 -7.36
C GLY A 190 18.96 -11.48 -5.85
N ASN A 191 18.35 -12.32 -5.02
CA ASN A 191 18.53 -12.28 -3.57
C ASN A 191 19.82 -13.01 -3.16
N PHE A 192 20.87 -12.25 -2.80
CA PHE A 192 22.16 -12.78 -2.36
C PHE A 192 22.40 -12.68 -0.85
N LEU A 193 21.42 -12.29 -0.04
CA LEU A 193 21.64 -12.07 1.39
C LEU A 193 22.17 -13.32 2.12
N ALA A 194 21.75 -14.51 1.69
CA ALA A 194 22.22 -15.77 2.23
C ALA A 194 23.73 -16.02 2.00
N ASP A 195 24.34 -15.42 0.98
CA ASP A 195 25.79 -15.50 0.76
C ASP A 195 26.55 -14.76 1.88
N PHE A 196 25.96 -13.69 2.43
CA PHE A 196 26.58 -12.85 3.45
C PHE A 196 26.36 -13.37 4.87
N GLY A 197 25.13 -13.68 5.25
CA GLY A 197 24.79 -14.04 6.62
C GLY A 197 23.46 -14.76 6.77
N PRO A 198 23.08 -15.14 8.00
CA PRO A 198 21.80 -15.79 8.29
C PRO A 198 20.64 -14.77 8.31
N TYR A 199 20.35 -14.14 7.16
CA TYR A 199 19.24 -13.21 7.01
C TYR A 199 17.87 -13.89 6.99
N PHE A 200 17.83 -15.18 6.65
CA PHE A 200 16.61 -16.01 6.62
C PHE A 200 16.65 -17.07 7.71
N ASP A 201 15.47 -17.56 8.05
CA ASP A 201 15.27 -18.56 9.07
C ASP A 201 14.33 -19.66 8.58
N ASP A 202 14.83 -20.90 8.57
CA ASP A 202 14.07 -22.09 8.16
C ASP A 202 12.96 -22.46 9.17
N ARG A 203 12.91 -21.86 10.36
CA ARG A 203 11.82 -22.08 11.33
C ARG A 203 10.51 -21.44 10.88
N HIS A 204 10.59 -20.39 10.07
CA HIS A 204 9.44 -19.61 9.62
C HIS A 204 9.36 -19.64 8.10
N HIS A 205 8.18 -19.95 7.57
CA HIS A 205 7.91 -19.89 6.14
C HIS A 205 6.70 -18.99 5.89
N THR A 206 6.81 -18.17 4.85
CA THR A 206 5.69 -17.38 4.34
C THR A 206 5.13 -18.04 3.08
N ASN A 207 4.03 -17.52 2.55
CA ASN A 207 3.49 -17.98 1.27
C ASN A 207 4.40 -17.62 0.08
N TRP A 208 5.34 -16.70 0.26
CA TRP A 208 6.19 -16.13 -0.79
C TRP A 208 7.67 -16.50 -0.66
N GLY A 209 8.08 -17.20 0.40
CA GLY A 209 9.47 -17.63 0.57
C GLY A 209 9.85 -18.00 2.00
N GLN A 210 11.16 -18.07 2.24
CA GLN A 210 11.71 -18.24 3.59
C GLN A 210 11.42 -16.99 4.43
N GLY A 211 11.10 -17.19 5.71
CA GLY A 211 10.91 -16.10 6.65
C GLY A 211 12.22 -15.37 6.94
N ILE A 212 12.12 -14.07 7.21
CA ILE A 212 13.26 -13.24 7.62
C ILE A 212 13.62 -13.56 9.07
N ASN A 213 14.93 -13.69 9.36
CA ASN A 213 15.44 -14.03 10.69
C ASN A 213 15.38 -12.83 11.64
N VAL A 214 14.22 -12.60 12.25
CA VAL A 214 14.01 -11.49 13.20
C VAL A 214 14.07 -11.90 14.67
N ASP A 215 14.13 -13.19 15.01
CA ASP A 215 14.16 -13.67 16.39
C ASP A 215 15.13 -14.84 16.65
N GLY A 216 15.84 -15.30 15.62
CA GLY A 216 16.78 -16.42 15.70
C GLY A 216 18.22 -16.02 16.04
N PRO A 217 19.16 -16.99 16.02
CA PRO A 217 20.57 -16.70 16.16
C PRO A 217 21.06 -15.72 15.09
N GLY A 218 21.75 -14.65 15.50
CA GLY A 218 22.22 -13.61 14.59
C GLY A 218 21.16 -12.61 14.12
N SER A 219 19.93 -12.68 14.66
CA SER A 219 18.83 -11.79 14.26
C SER A 219 19.06 -10.31 14.55
N ASP A 220 19.86 -9.95 15.57
CA ASP A 220 20.10 -8.55 15.93
C ASP A 220 20.55 -7.68 14.73
N GLU A 221 21.41 -8.22 13.88
CA GLU A 221 21.90 -7.51 12.68
C GLU A 221 20.86 -7.47 11.57
N VAL A 222 20.03 -8.50 11.43
CA VAL A 222 18.92 -8.56 10.47
C VAL A 222 17.82 -7.57 10.88
N ARG A 223 17.49 -7.49 12.17
CA ARG A 223 16.59 -6.48 12.74
C ARG A 223 17.13 -5.07 12.50
N ALA A 224 18.42 -4.84 12.74
CA ALA A 224 19.07 -3.55 12.49
C ALA A 224 19.11 -3.20 10.99
N PHE A 225 19.22 -4.19 10.11
CA PHE A 225 19.11 -4.03 8.66
C PHE A 225 17.71 -3.56 8.25
N ILE A 226 16.65 -4.22 8.71
CA ILE A 226 15.26 -3.85 8.38
C ILE A 226 14.89 -2.48 8.96
N VAL A 227 15.15 -2.26 10.26
CA VAL A 227 14.85 -0.96 10.90
C VAL A 227 15.69 0.15 10.27
N GLY A 228 16.95 -0.12 9.92
CA GLY A 228 17.80 0.82 9.23
C GLY A 228 17.26 1.20 7.85
N ASN A 229 16.69 0.24 7.11
CA ASN A 229 16.07 0.48 5.82
C ASN A 229 14.83 1.38 5.94
N ALA A 230 13.94 1.09 6.90
CA ALA A 230 12.78 1.94 7.18
C ALA A 230 13.21 3.38 7.48
N LEU A 231 14.24 3.56 8.32
CA LEU A 231 14.77 4.88 8.64
C LEU A 231 15.45 5.56 7.45
N MET A 232 16.07 4.81 6.53
CA MET A 232 16.67 5.38 5.31
C MET A 232 15.61 6.03 4.42
N TRP A 233 14.48 5.36 4.17
CA TRP A 233 13.39 5.93 3.37
C TRP A 233 12.88 7.25 3.95
N LEU A 234 12.68 7.28 5.27
CA LEU A 234 12.19 8.45 5.98
C LEU A 234 13.25 9.56 6.14
N ARG A 235 14.52 9.20 6.27
CA ARG A 235 15.63 10.15 6.51
C ARG A 235 16.20 10.70 5.22
N ASP A 236 16.60 9.83 4.30
CA ASP A 236 17.45 10.16 3.15
C ASP A 236 16.66 10.41 1.86
N TYR A 237 15.43 9.88 1.80
CA TYR A 237 14.49 10.11 0.69
C TYR A 237 13.32 11.02 1.08
N HIS A 238 13.19 11.39 2.36
CA HIS A 238 12.13 12.27 2.87
C HIS A 238 10.70 11.73 2.67
N VAL A 239 10.52 10.40 2.63
CA VAL A 239 9.16 9.82 2.68
C VAL A 239 8.48 10.18 4.02
N ASP A 240 7.18 10.47 4.01
CA ASP A 240 6.41 10.89 5.19
C ASP A 240 5.85 9.72 6.01
N GLY A 241 5.65 8.56 5.38
CA GLY A 241 5.18 7.37 6.05
C GLY A 241 5.49 6.09 5.29
N LEU A 242 5.43 4.95 5.96
CA LEU A 242 5.61 3.65 5.32
C LEU A 242 4.36 2.79 5.50
N ARG A 243 3.92 2.13 4.43
CA ARG A 243 2.96 1.03 4.50
C ARG A 243 3.76 -0.27 4.51
N LEU A 244 3.55 -1.08 5.54
CA LEU A 244 4.29 -2.30 5.80
C LEU A 244 3.48 -3.48 5.27
N ASP A 245 4.00 -4.14 4.24
CA ASP A 245 3.38 -5.28 3.59
C ASP A 245 3.32 -6.52 4.50
N ALA A 246 2.15 -7.18 4.47
CA ALA A 246 1.80 -8.43 5.10
C ALA A 246 2.46 -8.63 6.48
N VAL A 247 2.28 -7.68 7.41
CA VAL A 247 2.98 -7.71 8.70
C VAL A 247 2.62 -8.93 9.56
N HIS A 248 1.51 -9.59 9.24
CA HIS A 248 1.10 -10.84 9.87
C HIS A 248 1.99 -12.04 9.50
N ALA A 249 2.74 -11.96 8.39
CA ALA A 249 3.72 -12.96 7.98
C ALA A 249 5.09 -12.76 8.66
N ILE A 250 5.29 -11.67 9.39
CA ILE A 250 6.50 -11.43 10.19
C ILE A 250 6.32 -12.09 11.55
N VAL A 251 6.86 -13.31 11.70
CA VAL A 251 6.85 -14.05 12.97
C VAL A 251 8.05 -13.62 13.81
N ASP A 252 7.79 -13.06 14.98
CA ASP A 252 8.81 -12.59 15.91
C ASP A 252 8.41 -12.90 17.36
N GLU A 253 9.10 -13.86 17.98
CA GLU A 253 8.90 -14.27 19.37
C GLU A 253 9.76 -13.48 20.38
N SER A 254 10.50 -12.46 19.91
CA SER A 254 11.30 -11.59 20.78
C SER A 254 10.43 -10.84 21.80
N ALA A 255 11.03 -10.50 22.95
CA ALA A 255 10.34 -9.73 23.98
C ALA A 255 9.85 -8.34 23.50
N ILE A 256 10.53 -7.78 22.49
CA ILE A 256 10.10 -6.58 21.77
C ILE A 256 9.91 -6.99 20.31
N HIS A 257 8.68 -6.94 19.83
CA HIS A 257 8.37 -7.26 18.44
C HIS A 257 9.05 -6.26 17.49
N ILE A 258 9.48 -6.69 16.31
CA ILE A 258 10.21 -5.86 15.34
C ILE A 258 9.39 -4.64 14.90
N LEU A 259 8.07 -4.79 14.79
CA LEU A 259 7.16 -3.68 14.51
C LEU A 259 7.13 -2.63 15.65
N GLU A 260 7.20 -3.07 16.91
CA GLU A 260 7.31 -2.16 18.06
C GLU A 260 8.67 -1.44 18.04
N GLN A 261 9.76 -2.19 17.80
CA GLN A 261 11.10 -1.63 17.66
C GLN A 261 11.16 -0.57 16.55
N MET A 262 10.55 -0.87 15.39
CA MET A 262 10.49 0.02 14.24
C MET A 262 9.66 1.27 14.55
N SER A 263 8.46 1.11 15.13
CA SER A 263 7.61 2.25 15.54
C SER A 263 8.36 3.19 16.48
N VAL A 264 9.03 2.66 17.51
CA VAL A 264 9.82 3.47 18.45
C VAL A 264 10.98 4.18 17.73
N ALA A 265 11.64 3.53 16.77
CA ALA A 265 12.72 4.14 16.00
C ALA A 265 12.20 5.29 15.11
N VAL A 266 11.06 5.09 14.44
CA VAL A 266 10.41 6.12 13.61
C VAL A 266 9.93 7.29 14.45
N GLN A 267 9.34 7.06 15.62
CA GLN A 267 8.94 8.13 16.55
C GLN A 267 10.14 8.98 17.00
N ARG A 268 11.30 8.35 17.26
CA ARG A 268 12.53 9.08 17.60
C ARG A 268 13.02 9.92 16.42
N LEU A 269 12.98 9.39 15.20
CA LEU A 269 13.35 10.13 14.00
C LEU A 269 12.40 11.31 13.75
N SER A 270 11.09 11.08 13.87
CA SER A 270 10.05 12.11 13.75
C SER A 270 10.29 13.25 14.75
N ALA A 271 10.52 12.92 16.02
CA ALA A 271 10.82 13.92 17.05
C ALA A 271 12.13 14.68 16.79
N ALA A 272 13.15 14.02 16.23
CA ALA A 272 14.43 14.65 15.89
C ALA A 272 14.32 15.59 14.68
N ARG A 273 13.47 15.26 13.70
CA ARG A 273 13.23 16.10 12.51
C ARG A 273 12.18 17.20 12.75
N GLY A 274 11.28 17.02 13.71
CA GLY A 274 10.16 17.93 13.94
C GLY A 274 9.04 17.83 12.90
N VAL A 275 8.95 16.72 12.18
CA VAL A 275 7.88 16.42 11.22
C VAL A 275 7.19 15.10 11.60
N PRO A 276 5.86 14.95 11.42
CA PRO A 276 5.17 13.70 11.69
C PRO A 276 5.65 12.63 10.73
N LEU A 277 6.07 11.48 11.27
CA LEU A 277 6.37 10.27 10.48
C LEU A 277 5.59 9.10 11.08
N TRP A 278 5.05 8.24 10.22
CA TRP A 278 4.13 7.20 10.66
C TRP A 278 4.28 5.91 9.86
N LEU A 279 3.74 4.84 10.42
CA LEU A 279 3.76 3.49 9.85
C LEU A 279 2.34 2.95 9.78
N ILE A 280 1.99 2.32 8.67
CA ILE A 280 0.70 1.65 8.43
C ILE A 280 0.96 0.16 8.29
N ALA A 281 0.17 -0.69 8.94
CA ALA A 281 0.23 -2.14 8.74
C ALA A 281 -0.75 -2.60 7.66
N GLU A 282 -0.33 -3.51 6.80
CA GLU A 282 -1.24 -4.43 6.13
C GLU A 282 -1.31 -5.76 6.90
N SER A 283 -2.51 -6.16 7.31
CA SER A 283 -2.69 -7.39 8.08
C SER A 283 -4.06 -8.03 7.89
N ASP A 284 -4.07 -9.33 7.58
CA ASP A 284 -5.29 -10.14 7.52
C ASP A 284 -5.84 -10.50 8.92
N LEU A 285 -5.17 -10.15 10.02
CA LEU A 285 -5.54 -10.73 11.34
C LEU A 285 -6.69 -10.02 12.08
N ASN A 286 -7.14 -8.85 11.62
CA ASN A 286 -8.06 -7.95 12.35
C ASN A 286 -7.66 -7.78 13.83
N ALA A 287 -6.39 -7.48 14.07
CA ALA A 287 -5.83 -7.42 15.41
C ALA A 287 -5.58 -5.98 15.85
N PRO A 288 -6.28 -5.47 16.89
CA PRO A 288 -6.02 -4.13 17.45
C PRO A 288 -4.58 -3.92 17.92
N ARG A 289 -3.82 -5.00 18.14
CA ARG A 289 -2.45 -4.95 18.65
C ARG A 289 -1.51 -4.16 17.73
N PHE A 290 -1.72 -4.17 16.41
CA PHE A 290 -0.88 -3.44 15.47
C PHE A 290 -0.85 -1.94 15.75
N VAL A 291 -2.02 -1.36 16.03
CA VAL A 291 -2.19 0.11 16.18
C VAL A 291 -2.21 0.60 17.63
N ARG A 292 -2.45 -0.30 18.60
CA ARG A 292 -2.38 0.06 20.03
C ARG A 292 -0.99 0.52 20.43
N SER A 293 -0.93 1.41 21.41
CA SER A 293 0.34 1.91 21.90
C SER A 293 1.17 0.79 22.57
N PRO A 294 2.52 0.88 22.57
CA PRO A 294 3.36 -0.05 23.33
C PRO A 294 3.02 -0.11 24.83
N ARG A 295 2.53 0.99 25.40
CA ARG A 295 2.07 1.05 26.81
C ARG A 295 0.86 0.16 27.09
N GLU A 296 0.07 -0.14 26.07
CA GLU A 296 -1.11 -1.01 26.12
C GLU A 296 -0.82 -2.41 25.56
N GLY A 297 0.45 -2.73 25.29
CA GLY A 297 0.89 -4.01 24.73
C GLY A 297 0.70 -4.15 23.22
N GLY A 298 0.50 -3.03 22.51
CA GLY A 298 0.49 -2.97 21.04
C GLY A 298 1.85 -2.62 20.43
N TYR A 299 1.91 -2.49 19.10
CA TYR A 299 3.13 -2.18 18.37
C TYR A 299 3.29 -0.69 18.02
N GLY A 300 2.24 0.12 18.21
CA GLY A 300 2.30 1.57 18.03
C GLY A 300 2.37 2.04 16.57
N LEU A 301 1.85 1.25 15.63
CA LEU A 301 1.64 1.71 14.24
C LEU A 301 0.49 2.73 14.21
N ALA A 302 0.48 3.65 13.26
CA ALA A 302 -0.51 4.72 13.20
C ALA A 302 -1.88 4.22 12.72
N ALA A 303 -1.89 3.31 11.74
CA ALA A 303 -3.11 2.69 11.23
C ALA A 303 -2.85 1.26 10.74
N SER A 304 -3.94 0.53 10.46
CA SER A 304 -3.93 -0.74 9.75
C SER A 304 -4.87 -0.65 8.56
N TRP A 305 -4.50 -1.23 7.43
CA TRP A 305 -5.46 -1.57 6.39
C TRP A 305 -6.55 -2.48 6.96
N ALA A 306 -7.79 -2.26 6.54
CA ALA A 306 -8.97 -2.98 6.99
C ALA A 306 -9.79 -3.49 5.80
N ASP A 307 -9.28 -4.53 5.17
CA ASP A 307 -9.82 -5.07 3.90
C ASP A 307 -11.25 -5.61 4.04
N GLU A 308 -11.68 -6.01 5.23
CA GLU A 308 -13.07 -6.43 5.41
C GLU A 308 -14.10 -5.32 5.17
N TRP A 309 -13.68 -4.06 5.26
CA TRP A 309 -14.49 -2.93 4.78
C TRP A 309 -14.70 -3.02 3.27
N HIS A 310 -13.63 -3.29 2.53
CA HIS A 310 -13.69 -3.55 1.10
C HIS A 310 -14.54 -4.79 0.80
N HIS A 311 -14.28 -5.92 1.44
CA HIS A 311 -14.96 -7.19 1.13
C HIS A 311 -16.47 -7.10 1.34
N ALA A 312 -16.91 -6.48 2.45
CA ALA A 312 -18.32 -6.28 2.73
C ALA A 312 -18.97 -5.33 1.72
N LEU A 313 -18.28 -4.25 1.33
CA LEU A 313 -18.75 -3.31 0.32
C LEU A 313 -18.87 -4.00 -1.05
N HIS A 314 -17.81 -4.63 -1.52
CA HIS A 314 -17.72 -5.28 -2.82
C HIS A 314 -18.79 -6.35 -2.97
N ALA A 315 -18.89 -7.29 -2.03
CA ALA A 315 -19.85 -8.39 -2.08
C ALA A 315 -21.31 -7.88 -2.13
N VAL A 316 -21.63 -6.78 -1.42
CA VAL A 316 -22.97 -6.17 -1.49
C VAL A 316 -23.23 -5.44 -2.82
N LEU A 317 -22.22 -4.77 -3.38
CA LEU A 317 -22.36 -3.99 -4.62
C LEU A 317 -22.30 -4.84 -5.89
N THR A 318 -21.63 -5.99 -5.88
CA THR A 318 -21.49 -6.88 -7.05
C THR A 318 -22.36 -8.12 -6.94
N GLY A 319 -22.65 -8.57 -5.73
CA GLY A 319 -23.29 -9.87 -5.46
C GLY A 319 -22.33 -11.05 -5.53
N GLU A 320 -21.02 -10.82 -5.72
CA GLU A 320 -20.01 -11.88 -5.72
C GLU A 320 -19.80 -12.46 -4.32
N THR A 321 -19.73 -13.79 -4.23
CA THR A 321 -19.53 -14.53 -2.96
C THR A 321 -18.49 -15.64 -3.09
N ASP A 322 -17.63 -15.60 -4.10
CA ASP A 322 -16.59 -16.61 -4.34
C ASP A 322 -15.32 -16.31 -3.53
N GLY A 323 -14.50 -17.34 -3.29
CA GLY A 323 -13.24 -17.19 -2.54
C GLY A 323 -13.46 -16.59 -1.15
N TYR A 324 -12.67 -15.58 -0.78
CA TYR A 324 -12.81 -14.89 0.50
C TYR A 324 -14.10 -14.06 0.62
N TYR A 325 -14.79 -13.73 -0.49
CA TYR A 325 -16.09 -13.05 -0.44
C TYR A 325 -17.22 -13.93 0.14
N SER A 326 -17.01 -15.25 0.22
CA SER A 326 -17.98 -16.19 0.82
C SER A 326 -18.28 -15.92 2.30
N ASP A 327 -17.40 -15.20 2.97
CA ASP A 327 -17.57 -14.72 4.34
C ASP A 327 -18.43 -13.43 4.42
N PHE A 328 -18.82 -12.83 3.30
CA PHE A 328 -19.47 -11.51 3.22
C PHE A 328 -20.76 -11.55 2.36
N GLY A 329 -21.31 -10.37 2.03
CA GLY A 329 -22.43 -10.23 1.08
C GLY A 329 -23.76 -9.77 1.68
N SER A 330 -23.87 -9.66 3.01
CA SER A 330 -25.07 -9.11 3.65
C SER A 330 -24.95 -7.61 3.97
N ILE A 331 -26.07 -6.89 3.92
CA ILE A 331 -26.13 -5.47 4.34
C ILE A 331 -25.78 -5.32 5.83
N GLU A 332 -26.10 -6.31 6.67
CA GLU A 332 -25.71 -6.31 8.08
C GLU A 332 -24.19 -6.31 8.26
N GLN A 333 -23.46 -7.11 7.48
CA GLN A 333 -21.99 -7.12 7.49
C GLN A 333 -21.42 -5.80 6.98
N LEU A 334 -21.98 -5.23 5.91
CA LEU A 334 -21.59 -3.88 5.45
C LEU A 334 -21.85 -2.83 6.53
N ALA A 335 -23.02 -2.86 7.18
CA ALA A 335 -23.35 -1.95 8.28
C ALA A 335 -22.42 -2.12 9.49
N LYS A 336 -21.92 -3.33 9.74
CA LYS A 336 -20.89 -3.60 10.76
C LYS A 336 -19.55 -2.99 10.34
N ALA A 337 -19.07 -3.26 9.13
CA ALA A 337 -17.80 -2.71 8.63
C ALA A 337 -17.81 -1.17 8.56
N LEU A 338 -18.92 -0.56 8.16
CA LEU A 338 -19.06 0.91 8.14
C LEU A 338 -18.97 1.55 9.53
N ARG A 339 -19.35 0.82 10.59
CA ARG A 339 -19.25 1.30 11.98
C ARG A 339 -17.87 1.12 12.58
N GLN A 340 -17.18 0.02 12.25
CA GLN A 340 -15.99 -0.39 12.99
C GLN A 340 -14.85 -0.99 12.15
N ALA A 341 -14.84 -0.74 10.85
CA ALA A 341 -13.88 -1.22 9.83
C ALA A 341 -13.87 -2.75 9.60
N TRP A 342 -13.97 -3.57 10.64
CA TRP A 342 -13.95 -5.04 10.55
C TRP A 342 -15.33 -5.67 10.76
N VAL A 343 -15.58 -6.75 10.01
CA VAL A 343 -16.76 -7.62 10.16
C VAL A 343 -16.46 -8.70 11.19
N TYR A 344 -15.27 -9.31 11.15
CA TYR A 344 -14.83 -10.35 12.05
C TYR A 344 -14.07 -9.75 13.23
N ASP A 345 -14.73 -9.78 14.39
CA ASP A 345 -14.26 -9.30 15.68
C ASP A 345 -14.21 -10.43 16.73
N GLY A 346 -13.89 -11.65 16.29
CA GLY A 346 -13.86 -12.88 17.10
C GLY A 346 -14.88 -13.94 16.67
N GLY A 347 -15.66 -13.69 15.61
CA GLY A 347 -16.62 -14.63 15.03
C GLY A 347 -15.96 -15.75 14.21
N TYR A 348 -16.72 -16.78 13.87
CA TYR A 348 -16.25 -17.90 13.02
C TYR A 348 -16.32 -17.55 11.55
N SER A 349 -15.18 -17.52 10.86
CA SER A 349 -15.06 -17.38 9.41
C SER A 349 -15.22 -18.75 8.77
N VAL A 350 -16.15 -18.84 7.82
CA VAL A 350 -16.40 -20.07 7.08
C VAL A 350 -15.27 -20.30 6.09
N HIS A 351 -14.83 -19.25 5.40
CA HIS A 351 -13.71 -19.31 4.45
C HIS A 351 -12.41 -19.76 5.12
N ARG A 352 -12.08 -19.20 6.29
CA ARG A 352 -10.85 -19.54 7.02
C ARG A 352 -10.99 -20.75 7.94
N GLU A 353 -12.20 -21.31 8.05
CA GLU A 353 -12.55 -22.44 8.92
C GLU A 353 -12.14 -22.28 10.40
N ARG A 354 -12.10 -21.04 10.90
CA ARG A 354 -11.65 -20.72 12.26
C ARG A 354 -12.28 -19.44 12.80
N SER A 355 -12.21 -19.24 14.11
CA SER A 355 -12.49 -17.93 14.71
C SER A 355 -11.46 -16.90 14.25
N HIS A 356 -11.93 -15.71 13.90
CA HIS A 356 -11.12 -14.68 13.28
C HIS A 356 -11.35 -13.30 13.87
N GLY A 357 -10.27 -12.52 13.98
CA GLY A 357 -10.27 -11.14 14.45
C GLY A 357 -10.53 -10.94 15.94
N ARG A 358 -10.52 -9.67 16.33
CA ARG A 358 -10.79 -9.20 17.70
C ARG A 358 -11.51 -7.85 17.66
N PRO A 359 -12.38 -7.54 18.63
CA PRO A 359 -13.09 -6.27 18.61
C PRO A 359 -12.14 -5.07 18.64
N PRO A 360 -12.35 -4.03 17.80
CA PRO A 360 -11.54 -2.82 17.76
C PRO A 360 -11.84 -1.88 18.94
N THR A 361 -12.17 -2.42 20.12
CA THR A 361 -12.54 -1.64 21.31
C THR A 361 -11.43 -0.67 21.68
N GLY A 362 -11.80 0.61 21.82
CA GLY A 362 -10.91 1.70 22.17
C GLY A 362 -10.14 2.30 21.01
N LEU A 363 -10.34 1.80 19.78
CA LEU A 363 -9.75 2.38 18.57
C LEU A 363 -10.68 3.45 17.97
N SER A 364 -10.08 4.37 17.21
CA SER A 364 -10.78 5.42 16.46
C SER A 364 -10.68 5.18 14.95
N GLY A 365 -11.56 5.82 14.17
CA GLY A 365 -11.65 5.61 12.72
C GLY A 365 -10.32 5.88 11.99
N GLU A 366 -9.58 6.90 12.40
CA GLU A 366 -8.29 7.27 11.83
C GLU A 366 -7.20 6.20 11.96
N GLN A 367 -7.41 5.17 12.77
CA GLN A 367 -6.48 4.04 12.90
C GLN A 367 -6.76 2.91 11.89
N PHE A 368 -7.69 3.15 10.96
CA PHE A 368 -8.02 2.23 9.88
C PHE A 368 -7.88 2.93 8.54
N VAL A 369 -7.11 2.32 7.64
CA VAL A 369 -7.13 2.66 6.22
C VAL A 369 -8.13 1.74 5.55
N VAL A 370 -9.07 2.31 4.80
CA VAL A 370 -10.06 1.54 4.04
C VAL A 370 -10.00 1.94 2.58
N ALA A 371 -10.24 0.97 1.71
CA ALA A 371 -10.23 1.17 0.27
C ALA A 371 -11.49 0.56 -0.33
N ALA A 372 -12.05 1.21 -1.36
CA ALA A 372 -13.02 0.54 -2.23
C ALA A 372 -12.32 -0.22 -3.37
N GLN A 373 -11.08 0.15 -3.68
CA GLN A 373 -10.19 -0.51 -4.61
C GLN A 373 -8.74 -0.22 -4.18
N ASN A 374 -7.87 -1.21 -4.30
CA ASN A 374 -6.41 -1.09 -4.19
C ASN A 374 -5.78 -2.06 -5.22
N HIS A 375 -4.46 -2.14 -5.27
CA HIS A 375 -3.75 -3.02 -6.21
C HIS A 375 -4.17 -4.49 -6.12
N ASP A 376 -4.33 -5.03 -4.90
CA ASP A 376 -4.69 -6.42 -4.66
C ASP A 376 -6.15 -6.72 -5.02
N GLN A 377 -7.06 -5.87 -4.56
CA GLN A 377 -8.50 -6.05 -4.76
C GLN A 377 -8.90 -5.98 -6.25
N ILE A 378 -8.08 -5.31 -7.07
CA ILE A 378 -8.23 -5.33 -8.53
C ILE A 378 -7.40 -6.46 -9.14
N GLY A 379 -6.09 -6.50 -8.88
CA GLY A 379 -5.16 -7.34 -9.63
C GLY A 379 -5.06 -8.80 -9.18
N ASN A 380 -5.63 -9.15 -8.03
CA ASN A 380 -5.88 -10.54 -7.65
C ASN A 380 -7.17 -11.10 -8.24
N ARG A 381 -7.82 -10.37 -9.15
CA ARG A 381 -8.85 -10.90 -10.03
C ARG A 381 -8.20 -11.39 -11.33
N ALA A 382 -8.75 -12.44 -11.93
CA ALA A 382 -8.17 -13.07 -13.12
C ALA A 382 -7.86 -12.06 -14.23
N ALA A 383 -8.82 -11.20 -14.60
CA ALA A 383 -8.64 -10.19 -15.64
C ALA A 383 -8.20 -8.81 -15.12
N GLY A 384 -8.04 -8.63 -13.81
CA GLY A 384 -7.71 -7.34 -13.21
C GLY A 384 -8.85 -6.32 -13.27
N ASP A 385 -10.11 -6.77 -13.17
CA ASP A 385 -11.29 -5.92 -13.34
C ASP A 385 -11.44 -4.90 -12.21
N ARG A 386 -11.67 -3.64 -12.58
CA ARG A 386 -12.07 -2.59 -11.65
C ARG A 386 -13.54 -2.71 -11.28
N LEU A 387 -13.94 -2.13 -10.15
CA LEU A 387 -15.33 -2.09 -9.71
C LEU A 387 -16.29 -1.56 -10.81
N GLY A 388 -15.86 -0.58 -11.60
CA GLY A 388 -16.64 -0.03 -12.71
C GLY A 388 -16.96 -1.01 -13.85
N ALA A 389 -16.18 -2.09 -14.00
CA ALA A 389 -16.48 -3.17 -14.93
C ALA A 389 -17.47 -4.21 -14.37
N LEU A 390 -17.67 -4.22 -13.05
CA LEU A 390 -18.46 -5.23 -12.33
C LEU A 390 -19.85 -4.74 -11.94
N THR A 391 -20.07 -3.43 -11.89
CA THR A 391 -21.30 -2.84 -11.34
C THR A 391 -21.70 -1.55 -12.04
N SER A 392 -22.85 -0.99 -11.67
CA SER A 392 -23.37 0.24 -12.27
C SER A 392 -22.58 1.48 -11.83
N VAL A 393 -22.60 2.53 -12.66
CA VAL A 393 -22.04 3.85 -12.30
C VAL A 393 -22.62 4.37 -10.98
N GLY A 394 -23.91 4.11 -10.73
CA GLY A 394 -24.57 4.47 -9.48
C GLY A 394 -23.95 3.78 -8.26
N ARG A 395 -23.65 2.48 -8.36
CA ARG A 395 -22.96 1.71 -7.32
C ARG A 395 -21.51 2.13 -7.14
N CYS A 396 -20.80 2.51 -8.20
CA CYS A 396 -19.48 3.14 -8.06
C CYS A 396 -19.55 4.47 -7.29
N LYS A 397 -20.57 5.30 -7.56
CA LYS A 397 -20.80 6.54 -6.80
C LYS A 397 -21.14 6.28 -5.32
N ILE A 398 -21.88 5.20 -5.04
CA ILE A 398 -22.16 4.73 -3.66
C ILE A 398 -20.85 4.34 -2.97
N ALA A 399 -20.00 3.53 -3.60
CA ALA A 399 -18.70 3.14 -3.06
C ALA A 399 -17.84 4.36 -2.71
N ALA A 400 -17.75 5.32 -3.62
CA ALA A 400 -17.02 6.58 -3.40
C ALA A 400 -17.59 7.38 -2.21
N ALA A 401 -18.92 7.50 -2.11
CA ALA A 401 -19.56 8.24 -1.04
C ALA A 401 -19.33 7.59 0.33
N LEU A 402 -19.48 6.27 0.43
CA LEU A 402 -19.22 5.50 1.65
C LEU A 402 -17.77 5.66 2.12
N LEU A 403 -16.83 5.56 1.18
CA LEU A 403 -15.40 5.71 1.43
C LEU A 403 -15.06 7.10 1.99
N LEU A 404 -15.51 8.15 1.31
CA LEU A 404 -15.07 9.53 1.60
C LEU A 404 -15.83 10.20 2.74
N THR A 405 -17.02 9.69 3.11
CA THR A 405 -17.80 10.20 4.26
C THR A 405 -17.59 9.39 5.55
N GLY A 406 -16.92 8.23 5.46
CA GLY A 406 -16.57 7.40 6.61
C GLY A 406 -15.59 8.08 7.58
N PRO A 407 -15.48 7.59 8.83
CA PRO A 407 -14.53 8.09 9.83
C PRO A 407 -13.09 7.62 9.61
N PHE A 408 -12.88 6.73 8.65
CA PHE A 408 -11.60 6.07 8.34
C PHE A 408 -10.71 6.93 7.45
N VAL A 409 -9.43 6.54 7.30
CA VAL A 409 -8.52 7.09 6.29
C VAL A 409 -8.82 6.42 4.94
N PRO A 410 -9.34 7.15 3.94
CA PRO A 410 -9.65 6.56 2.64
C PRO A 410 -8.38 6.43 1.79
N LEU A 411 -8.24 5.27 1.14
CA LEU A 411 -7.27 5.01 0.08
C LEU A 411 -8.01 4.89 -1.25
N LEU A 412 -7.57 5.66 -2.24
CA LEU A 412 -8.01 5.56 -3.63
C LEU A 412 -6.95 4.82 -4.44
N PHE A 413 -7.36 3.97 -5.38
CA PHE A 413 -6.43 3.39 -6.35
C PHE A 413 -6.38 4.21 -7.63
N GLN A 414 -5.21 4.28 -8.26
CA GLN A 414 -5.00 5.09 -9.44
C GLN A 414 -6.06 4.91 -10.54
N GLY A 415 -6.70 5.99 -10.97
CA GLY A 415 -7.77 5.99 -11.98
C GLY A 415 -9.16 5.62 -11.47
N GLN A 416 -9.31 5.28 -10.18
CA GLN A 416 -10.63 5.02 -9.56
C GLN A 416 -11.53 6.26 -9.65
N GLU A 417 -10.97 7.45 -9.47
CA GLU A 417 -11.69 8.71 -9.37
C GLU A 417 -12.42 9.10 -10.66
N TRP A 418 -11.99 8.60 -11.82
CA TRP A 418 -12.68 8.80 -13.09
C TRP A 418 -13.29 7.51 -13.64
N ALA A 419 -13.31 6.43 -12.86
CA ALA A 419 -13.72 5.10 -13.30
C ALA A 419 -12.95 4.65 -14.55
N ALA A 420 -11.63 4.61 -14.47
CA ALA A 420 -10.74 4.16 -15.55
C ALA A 420 -11.21 2.84 -16.16
N SER A 421 -11.16 2.75 -17.51
CA SER A 421 -11.58 1.53 -18.22
C SER A 421 -10.49 0.45 -18.24
N THR A 422 -9.24 0.84 -18.03
CA THR A 422 -8.07 -0.04 -18.06
C THR A 422 -8.03 -0.95 -16.83
N PRO A 423 -7.81 -2.27 -16.98
CA PRO A 423 -7.63 -3.15 -15.82
C PRO A 423 -6.36 -2.81 -15.05
N PHE A 424 -6.12 -3.48 -13.94
CA PHE A 424 -4.79 -3.55 -13.33
C PHE A 424 -4.48 -5.02 -13.09
N GLN A 425 -3.66 -5.61 -13.95
CA GLN A 425 -3.38 -7.04 -13.99
C GLN A 425 -2.08 -7.33 -13.24
N TYR A 426 -1.91 -8.57 -12.76
CA TYR A 426 -0.63 -9.04 -12.25
C TYR A 426 0.35 -9.24 -13.42
N PHE A 427 1.49 -8.56 -13.38
CA PHE A 427 2.54 -8.65 -14.41
C PHE A 427 3.92 -8.75 -13.75
N THR A 428 4.83 -9.47 -14.40
CA THR A 428 6.22 -9.66 -14.00
C THR A 428 7.14 -9.62 -15.22
N ASP A 429 8.44 -9.49 -14.99
CA ASP A 429 9.46 -9.44 -16.05
C ASP A 429 10.72 -10.22 -15.65
N HIS A 430 10.53 -11.38 -15.00
CA HIS A 430 11.64 -12.26 -14.63
C HIS A 430 12.50 -12.63 -15.83
N GLN A 431 13.81 -12.35 -15.72
CA GLN A 431 14.76 -12.61 -16.79
C GLN A 431 15.14 -14.10 -16.92
N ASP A 432 14.95 -14.89 -15.86
CA ASP A 432 15.11 -16.34 -15.89
C ASP A 432 13.86 -17.00 -16.53
N PRO A 433 14.00 -17.70 -17.68
CA PRO A 433 12.88 -18.34 -18.36
C PRO A 433 12.19 -19.43 -17.54
N GLU A 434 12.92 -20.14 -16.67
CA GLU A 434 12.31 -21.20 -15.83
C GLU A 434 11.43 -20.57 -14.75
N LEU A 435 11.92 -19.50 -14.11
CA LEU A 435 11.15 -18.74 -13.13
C LEU A 435 9.93 -18.08 -13.77
N GLY A 436 10.10 -17.41 -14.91
CA GLY A 436 8.99 -16.77 -15.64
C GLY A 436 7.89 -17.77 -16.01
N ARG A 437 8.27 -18.97 -16.47
CA ARG A 437 7.32 -20.06 -16.74
C ARG A 437 6.63 -20.54 -15.46
N ALA A 438 7.38 -20.71 -14.36
CA ALA A 438 6.80 -21.16 -13.09
C ALA A 438 5.77 -20.17 -12.54
N VAL A 439 6.01 -18.86 -12.66
CA VAL A 439 5.06 -17.81 -12.27
C VAL A 439 3.80 -17.86 -13.14
N SER A 440 3.96 -18.02 -14.45
CA SER A 440 2.84 -18.12 -15.39
C SER A 440 1.95 -19.34 -15.13
N GLU A 441 2.57 -20.51 -14.92
CA GLU A 441 1.89 -21.77 -14.57
C GLU A 441 1.23 -21.66 -13.17
N GLY A 442 1.94 -21.07 -12.19
CA GLY A 442 1.46 -20.87 -10.82
C GLY A 442 0.19 -20.01 -10.77
N ARG A 443 0.21 -18.85 -11.44
CA ARG A 443 -0.94 -17.93 -11.49
C ARG A 443 -2.15 -18.57 -12.17
N THR A 444 -1.92 -19.31 -13.26
CA THR A 444 -2.98 -20.03 -13.97
C THR A 444 -3.64 -21.08 -13.08
N ASN A 445 -2.84 -21.85 -12.33
CA ASN A 445 -3.33 -22.88 -11.43
C ASN A 445 -4.08 -22.31 -10.22
N GLU A 446 -3.58 -21.20 -9.65
CA GLU A 446 -4.24 -20.47 -8.57
C GLU A 446 -5.65 -20.02 -8.98
N PHE A 447 -5.79 -19.39 -10.16
CA PHE A 447 -7.10 -18.93 -10.63
C PHE A 447 -8.04 -20.04 -11.05
N ALA A 448 -7.52 -21.17 -11.55
CA ALA A 448 -8.34 -22.36 -11.81
C ALA A 448 -8.97 -22.90 -10.52
N TYR A 449 -8.28 -22.81 -9.37
CA TYR A 449 -8.85 -23.16 -8.06
C TYR A 449 -10.02 -22.25 -7.67
N PHE A 450 -9.97 -20.97 -8.05
CA PHE A 450 -11.05 -20.00 -7.85
C PHE A 450 -12.17 -20.06 -8.92
N GLY A 451 -12.18 -21.10 -9.76
CA GLY A 451 -13.25 -21.35 -10.73
C GLY A 451 -13.16 -20.55 -12.03
N TRP A 452 -12.07 -19.80 -12.23
CA TRP A 452 -11.83 -19.08 -13.49
C TRP A 452 -11.32 -20.04 -14.56
N ARG A 453 -11.69 -19.75 -15.82
CA ARG A 453 -11.18 -20.53 -16.94
C ARG A 453 -9.73 -20.14 -17.21
N PRO A 454 -8.79 -21.09 -17.35
CA PRO A 454 -7.38 -20.80 -17.60
C PRO A 454 -7.14 -19.86 -18.78
N GLU A 455 -7.96 -19.94 -19.84
CA GLU A 455 -7.87 -19.07 -21.02
C GLU A 455 -8.22 -17.59 -20.76
N ASP A 456 -8.89 -17.28 -19.65
CA ASP A 456 -9.26 -15.92 -19.26
C ASP A 456 -8.19 -15.25 -18.37
N VAL A 457 -7.15 -16.00 -17.95
CA VAL A 457 -6.05 -15.51 -17.10
C VAL A 457 -4.94 -14.95 -18.01
N PRO A 458 -4.65 -13.65 -17.98
CA PRO A 458 -3.53 -13.07 -18.70
C PRO A 458 -2.20 -13.65 -18.24
N ASP A 459 -1.31 -13.94 -19.19
CA ASP A 459 0.06 -14.33 -18.88
C ASP A 459 0.79 -13.15 -18.21
N PRO A 460 1.26 -13.28 -16.95
CA PRO A 460 1.95 -12.20 -16.26
C PRO A 460 3.29 -11.80 -16.91
N GLN A 461 3.92 -12.70 -17.68
CA GLN A 461 5.18 -12.44 -18.39
C GLN A 461 4.96 -11.83 -19.79
N ASP A 462 3.73 -11.84 -20.33
CA ASP A 462 3.43 -11.17 -21.59
C ASP A 462 3.49 -9.64 -21.39
N PRO A 463 4.36 -8.91 -22.13
CA PRO A 463 4.40 -7.45 -22.05
C PRO A 463 3.04 -6.77 -22.28
N ALA A 464 2.13 -7.38 -23.03
CA ALA A 464 0.79 -6.86 -23.26
C ALA A 464 -0.04 -6.79 -21.96
N THR A 465 0.23 -7.63 -20.96
CA THR A 465 -0.42 -7.61 -19.63
C THR A 465 -0.06 -6.34 -18.86
N PHE A 466 1.22 -5.95 -18.90
CA PHE A 466 1.66 -4.65 -18.40
C PHE A 466 1.03 -3.50 -19.21
N GLU A 467 1.08 -3.53 -20.54
CA GLU A 467 0.57 -2.42 -21.37
C GLU A 467 -0.94 -2.20 -21.21
N ARG A 468 -1.73 -3.26 -21.05
CA ARG A 468 -3.18 -3.13 -20.75
C ARG A 468 -3.46 -2.50 -19.38
N SER A 469 -2.52 -2.62 -18.45
CA SER A 469 -2.65 -2.11 -17.08
C SER A 469 -2.29 -0.63 -16.93
N ARG A 470 -1.83 0.01 -18.01
CA ARG A 470 -1.44 1.42 -18.03
C ARG A 470 -2.65 2.32 -18.14
N LEU A 471 -2.68 3.38 -17.34
CA LEU A 471 -3.77 4.35 -17.36
C LEU A 471 -3.86 5.08 -18.69
N ARG A 472 -5.09 5.25 -19.18
CA ARG A 472 -5.42 6.07 -20.34
C ARG A 472 -5.88 7.45 -19.88
N TRP A 473 -4.95 8.39 -19.81
CA TRP A 473 -5.21 9.76 -19.33
C TRP A 473 -6.17 10.55 -20.22
N ASP A 474 -6.31 10.18 -21.49
CA ASP A 474 -7.26 10.79 -22.41
C ASP A 474 -8.74 10.48 -22.05
N GLU A 475 -9.00 9.41 -21.29
CA GLU A 475 -10.34 9.06 -20.80
C GLU A 475 -10.94 10.17 -19.93
N LEU A 476 -10.10 10.96 -19.25
CA LEU A 476 -10.53 12.09 -18.41
C LEU A 476 -11.42 13.10 -19.13
N TYR A 477 -11.28 13.22 -20.45
CA TYR A 477 -12.06 14.16 -21.26
C TYR A 477 -13.39 13.58 -21.75
N GLY A 478 -13.63 12.28 -21.53
CA GLY A 478 -14.92 11.64 -21.80
C GLY A 478 -15.97 12.09 -20.79
N SER A 479 -17.23 12.27 -21.23
CA SER A 479 -18.31 12.83 -20.40
C SER A 479 -18.55 12.06 -19.10
N ASP A 480 -18.51 10.72 -19.18
CA ASP A 480 -18.87 9.86 -18.05
C ASP A 480 -17.74 9.78 -17.03
N HIS A 481 -16.49 9.72 -17.50
CA HIS A 481 -15.29 9.77 -16.68
C HIS A 481 -15.15 11.13 -15.97
N ALA A 482 -15.37 12.23 -16.70
CA ALA A 482 -15.37 13.58 -16.14
C ALA A 482 -16.46 13.74 -15.05
N ALA A 483 -17.66 13.19 -15.29
CA ALA A 483 -18.74 13.24 -14.30
C ALA A 483 -18.43 12.42 -13.03
N MET A 484 -17.69 11.31 -13.15
CA MET A 484 -17.19 10.57 -11.99
C MET A 484 -16.09 11.36 -11.26
N LEU A 485 -15.16 11.97 -12.00
CA LEU A 485 -14.10 12.80 -11.42
C LEU A 485 -14.67 13.98 -10.63
N ASP A 486 -15.67 14.66 -11.16
CA ASP A 486 -16.35 15.76 -10.47
C ASP A 486 -17.09 15.28 -9.21
N TRP A 487 -17.62 14.06 -9.23
CA TRP A 487 -18.21 13.42 -8.05
C TRP A 487 -17.16 13.19 -6.95
N TYR A 488 -16.00 12.62 -7.30
CA TYR A 488 -14.88 12.41 -6.36
C TYR A 488 -14.35 13.74 -5.79
N ARG A 489 -14.10 14.74 -6.65
CA ARG A 489 -13.69 16.09 -6.22
C ARG A 489 -14.69 16.69 -5.22
N SER A 490 -15.98 16.57 -5.50
CA SER A 490 -17.03 17.07 -4.62
C SER A 490 -17.05 16.35 -3.26
N LEU A 491 -16.86 15.04 -3.24
CA LEU A 491 -16.80 14.24 -2.01
C LEU A 491 -15.56 14.56 -1.17
N ILE A 492 -14.38 14.67 -1.81
CA ILE A 492 -13.13 15.04 -1.13
C ILE A 492 -13.24 16.46 -0.57
N ALA A 493 -13.78 17.40 -1.36
CA ALA A 493 -14.03 18.76 -0.89
C ALA A 493 -15.01 18.78 0.30
N LEU A 494 -16.10 18.00 0.25
CA LEU A 494 -17.03 17.88 1.37
C LEU A 494 -16.33 17.33 2.63
N ARG A 495 -15.57 16.24 2.48
CA ARG A 495 -14.78 15.64 3.58
C ARG A 495 -13.84 16.65 4.23
N ARG A 496 -13.15 17.46 3.43
CA ARG A 496 -12.17 18.44 3.90
C ARG A 496 -12.81 19.61 4.64
N HIS A 497 -13.92 20.15 4.12
CA HIS A 497 -14.54 21.37 4.66
C HIS A 497 -15.54 21.10 5.78
N HIS A 498 -16.06 19.88 5.90
CA HIS A 498 -17.03 19.54 6.93
C HIS A 498 -16.32 19.14 8.24
N PRO A 499 -16.44 19.91 9.35
CA PRO A 499 -15.61 19.75 10.55
C PRO A 499 -15.72 18.39 11.25
N GLY A 500 -16.85 17.68 11.08
CA GLY A 500 -17.05 16.33 11.62
C GLY A 500 -16.83 15.17 10.65
N LEU A 501 -16.50 15.42 9.39
CA LEU A 501 -16.11 14.34 8.47
C LEU A 501 -14.59 14.12 8.53
N GLY A 502 -14.21 12.87 8.31
CA GLY A 502 -12.84 12.45 8.04
C GLY A 502 -12.00 11.92 9.20
N CYS A 503 -12.45 12.04 10.44
CA CYS A 503 -11.89 11.33 11.58
C CYS A 503 -12.98 11.19 12.66
N GLY A 504 -12.72 10.44 13.72
CA GLY A 504 -13.60 10.39 14.89
C GLY A 504 -13.79 9.00 15.47
N PRO A 505 -14.42 8.93 16.66
CA PRO A 505 -14.59 7.67 17.37
C PRO A 505 -15.62 6.80 16.63
N LEU A 506 -15.44 5.48 16.70
CA LEU A 506 -16.29 4.52 15.98
C LEU A 506 -17.74 4.51 16.50
N ASP A 507 -17.95 4.88 17.77
CA ASP A 507 -19.28 4.92 18.41
C ASP A 507 -20.14 6.12 17.96
N ASP A 508 -19.57 7.07 17.21
CA ASP A 508 -20.28 8.16 16.53
C ASP A 508 -21.09 7.66 15.31
N VAL A 509 -20.73 6.50 14.78
CA VAL A 509 -21.34 5.96 13.56
C VAL A 509 -22.52 5.05 13.91
N SER A 510 -23.72 5.42 13.46
CA SER A 510 -24.89 4.53 13.48
C SER A 510 -25.32 4.18 12.06
N VAL A 511 -25.73 2.93 11.82
CA VAL A 511 -26.22 2.47 10.52
C VAL A 511 -27.58 1.81 10.71
N ASP A 512 -28.61 2.41 10.13
CA ASP A 512 -29.92 1.79 9.97
C ASP A 512 -29.99 1.15 8.59
N PHE A 513 -30.62 -0.01 8.46
CA PHE A 513 -30.75 -0.68 7.17
C PHE A 513 -31.98 -1.56 7.12
N GLU A 514 -32.35 -1.98 5.91
CA GLU A 514 -33.28 -3.08 5.71
C GLU A 514 -32.83 -4.00 4.57
N THR A 515 -32.65 -5.27 4.89
CA THR A 515 -32.05 -6.26 3.97
C THR A 515 -32.95 -6.53 2.77
N ASP A 516 -34.22 -6.84 3.00
CA ASP A 516 -35.17 -7.19 1.94
C ASP A 516 -35.47 -6.00 1.01
N GLN A 517 -35.36 -4.77 1.55
CA GLN A 517 -35.60 -3.54 0.79
C GLN A 517 -34.33 -2.95 0.18
N GLN A 518 -33.16 -3.49 0.53
CA GLN A 518 -31.84 -3.12 0.05
C GLN A 518 -31.52 -1.62 0.19
N TRP A 519 -31.73 -1.06 1.38
CA TRP A 519 -31.31 0.32 1.69
C TRP A 519 -30.55 0.38 3.01
N LEU A 520 -29.74 1.43 3.15
CA LEU A 520 -29.06 1.77 4.40
C LEU A 520 -28.93 3.28 4.57
N VAL A 521 -28.92 3.73 5.82
CA VAL A 521 -28.66 5.12 6.23
C VAL A 521 -27.57 5.13 7.29
N ILE A 522 -26.43 5.72 6.97
CA ILE A 522 -25.36 5.99 7.92
C ILE A 522 -25.57 7.37 8.54
N ARG A 523 -25.37 7.50 9.85
CA ARG A 523 -25.34 8.79 10.55
C ARG A 523 -24.04 8.95 11.31
N ARG A 524 -23.48 10.15 11.18
CA ARG A 524 -22.33 10.67 11.91
C ARG A 524 -22.85 11.77 12.83
N ALA A 525 -23.18 11.42 14.08
CA ALA A 525 -23.94 12.31 14.96
C ALA A 525 -23.18 13.60 15.31
N ILE A 526 -21.90 13.50 15.62
CA ILE A 526 -20.99 14.63 15.87
C ILE A 526 -20.83 15.49 14.62
N ALA A 527 -20.80 14.86 13.45
CA ALA A 527 -20.75 15.58 12.19
C ALA A 527 -22.09 16.21 11.80
N GLY A 528 -23.23 15.78 12.35
CA GLY A 528 -24.53 16.16 11.83
C GLY A 528 -24.70 15.79 10.34
N VAL A 529 -24.09 14.68 9.89
CA VAL A 529 -24.16 14.22 8.49
C VAL A 529 -24.81 12.85 8.42
N ALA A 530 -25.72 12.68 7.47
CA ALA A 530 -26.30 11.38 7.14
C ALA A 530 -26.13 11.04 5.67
N VAL A 531 -25.88 9.76 5.38
CA VAL A 531 -25.69 9.21 4.04
C VAL A 531 -26.77 8.17 3.80
N GLY A 532 -27.72 8.47 2.91
CA GLY A 532 -28.79 7.56 2.52
C GLY A 532 -28.46 6.86 1.21
N ILE A 533 -28.56 5.53 1.19
CA ILE A 533 -28.23 4.68 0.05
C ILE A 533 -29.42 3.80 -0.28
N ASN A 534 -29.74 3.71 -1.57
CA ASN A 534 -30.70 2.76 -2.10
C ASN A 534 -30.04 1.85 -3.14
N LEU A 535 -30.00 0.55 -2.87
CA LEU A 535 -29.53 -0.51 -3.78
C LEU A 535 -30.69 -1.31 -4.40
N GLY A 536 -31.92 -1.16 -3.87
CA GLY A 536 -33.10 -1.88 -4.32
C GLY A 536 -33.96 -1.09 -5.31
N GLU A 537 -35.18 -1.59 -5.56
CA GLU A 537 -36.19 -0.85 -6.32
C GLU A 537 -36.56 0.45 -5.59
N SER A 538 -36.73 1.57 -6.31
CA SER A 538 -36.95 2.94 -5.81
C SER A 538 -37.53 3.04 -4.39
N ARG A 539 -36.84 3.73 -3.47
CA ARG A 539 -37.21 3.80 -2.04
C ARG A 539 -37.50 5.20 -1.55
N VAL A 540 -38.46 5.29 -0.62
CA VAL A 540 -38.70 6.49 0.20
C VAL A 540 -37.93 6.33 1.50
N LEU A 541 -36.83 7.06 1.66
CA LEU A 541 -36.03 7.04 2.89
C LEU A 541 -36.44 8.19 3.80
N ARG A 542 -36.58 7.90 5.10
CA ARG A 542 -36.72 8.93 6.13
C ARG A 542 -35.36 9.55 6.42
N LEU A 543 -35.04 10.59 5.67
CA LEU A 543 -33.81 11.34 5.78
C LEU A 543 -34.15 12.84 5.78
N ALA A 544 -34.12 13.45 6.97
CA ALA A 544 -34.34 14.88 7.14
C ALA A 544 -32.98 15.60 7.13
N GLY A 545 -32.92 16.76 6.47
CA GLY A 545 -31.70 17.56 6.39
C GLY A 545 -31.61 18.33 5.08
N ASP A 546 -30.63 19.22 5.00
CA ASP A 546 -30.27 19.92 3.77
C ASP A 546 -29.38 19.01 2.92
N VAL A 547 -29.71 18.86 1.63
CA VAL A 547 -28.92 18.02 0.71
C VAL A 547 -27.58 18.70 0.44
N LEU A 548 -26.51 18.03 0.86
CA LEU A 548 -25.13 18.45 0.62
C LEU A 548 -24.65 17.97 -0.75
N LEU A 549 -24.87 16.69 -1.06
CA LEU A 549 -24.51 16.05 -2.34
C LEU A 549 -25.49 14.93 -2.68
N SER A 550 -25.67 14.65 -3.96
CA SER A 550 -26.46 13.50 -4.43
C SER A 550 -25.91 12.95 -5.74
N SER A 551 -25.96 11.62 -5.91
CA SER A 551 -25.54 10.96 -7.14
C SER A 551 -26.54 11.13 -8.29
N THR A 552 -27.77 11.58 -7.99
CA THR A 552 -28.85 11.83 -8.95
C THR A 552 -29.26 13.30 -8.96
N PRO A 553 -29.80 13.82 -10.08
CA PRO A 553 -30.31 15.19 -10.13
C PRO A 553 -31.55 15.33 -9.23
N ALA A 554 -31.37 15.97 -8.06
CA ALA A 554 -32.40 16.34 -7.08
C ALA A 554 -33.27 15.16 -6.56
N PRO A 555 -32.93 14.56 -5.41
CA PRO A 555 -33.81 13.57 -4.79
C PRO A 555 -35.18 14.21 -4.47
N GLU A 556 -36.27 13.53 -4.82
CA GLU A 556 -37.62 14.07 -4.66
C GLU A 556 -37.95 14.19 -3.17
N ASN A 557 -38.07 15.41 -2.67
CA ASN A 557 -38.50 15.68 -1.31
C ASN A 557 -40.03 15.71 -1.25
N ILE A 558 -40.61 14.68 -0.65
CA ILE A 558 -42.08 14.52 -0.53
C ILE A 558 -42.64 15.14 0.76
N GLY A 559 -41.83 15.91 1.50
CA GLY A 559 -42.17 16.53 2.76
C GLY A 559 -42.00 15.60 3.97
N GLY A 560 -42.02 16.17 5.18
CA GLY A 560 -41.95 15.39 6.43
C GLY A 560 -40.61 14.72 6.73
N GLY A 561 -39.53 15.10 6.04
CA GLY A 561 -38.21 14.50 6.19
C GLY A 561 -38.04 13.19 5.41
N PHE A 562 -38.73 13.04 4.28
CA PHE A 562 -38.65 11.89 3.40
C PHE A 562 -38.11 12.28 2.02
N LEU A 563 -37.17 11.49 1.51
CA LEU A 563 -36.57 11.62 0.19
C LEU A 563 -36.84 10.35 -0.63
N VAL A 564 -37.25 10.50 -1.89
CA VAL A 564 -37.31 9.39 -2.85
C VAL A 564 -35.97 9.25 -3.54
N LEU A 565 -35.38 8.07 -3.42
CA LEU A 565 -34.12 7.70 -4.02
C LEU A 565 -34.33 6.63 -5.09
N PRO A 566 -33.90 6.87 -6.35
CA PRO A 566 -33.87 5.84 -7.39
C PRO A 566 -33.00 4.64 -6.98
N PRO A 567 -33.10 3.49 -7.67
CA PRO A 567 -32.11 2.42 -7.54
C PRO A 567 -30.69 2.92 -7.79
N ASP A 568 -29.71 2.29 -7.13
CA ASP A 568 -28.28 2.61 -7.24
C ASP A 568 -27.96 4.09 -7.03
N SER A 569 -28.55 4.70 -6.01
CA SER A 569 -28.34 6.12 -5.69
C SER A 569 -27.94 6.36 -4.24
N VAL A 570 -27.24 7.49 -4.05
CA VAL A 570 -26.79 7.98 -2.75
C VAL A 570 -27.10 9.47 -2.61
N VAL A 571 -27.49 9.86 -1.40
CA VAL A 571 -27.65 11.26 -1.00
C VAL A 571 -26.93 11.47 0.32
N ILE A 572 -26.29 12.63 0.46
CA ILE A 572 -25.62 13.08 1.67
C ILE A 572 -26.35 14.34 2.14
N VAL A 573 -26.78 14.35 3.40
CA VAL A 573 -27.50 15.48 4.01
C VAL A 573 -26.83 15.94 5.30
N SER A 574 -27.00 17.22 5.64
CA SER A 574 -26.71 17.76 6.99
C SER A 574 -27.97 17.85 7.84
N PHE A 575 -27.90 17.55 9.13
CA PHE A 575 -29.05 17.57 10.05
C PHE A 575 -28.73 18.16 11.44
#